data_AF-A0A378IR59-F1
#
_entry.id   AF-A0A378IR59-F1
#
_cell.length_a   1.000
_cell.length_b   1.000
_cell.length_c   1.000
_cell.angle_alpha   90.00
_cell.angle_beta   90.00
_cell.angle_gamma   90.00
#
_symmetry.space_group_name_H-M   'P 1'
#
loop_
_entity.id
_entity.type
_entity.pdbx_description
1 polymer ?
#
loop_
_entity_poly.entity_id
_entity_poly.type
_entity_poly.pdbx_seq_one_letter_code
_entity_poly.pdbx_strand_id
1 'polypeptide(L)' 'MTTPLFIYPKQAADLLGVGTTKFYELNKLPDFPKPRNPLGKRPMYVKKELEDWAMNLALFSSNENI' A
#
# COMPACT_ATOMS: atom_id res chain seq x y z
N MET A 1 12.25 -6.63 18.42
CA MET A 1 11.74 -7.44 17.29
C MET A 1 10.40 -6.85 16.89
N THR A 2 10.33 -6.04 15.83
CA THR A 2 9.06 -5.46 15.36
C THR A 2 8.37 -6.45 14.42
N THR A 3 7.31 -7.09 14.89
CA THR A 3 6.48 -7.95 14.05
C THR A 3 5.84 -7.09 12.96
N PRO A 4 5.93 -7.48 11.67
CA PRO A 4 5.30 -6.72 10.60
C PRO A 4 3.78 -6.67 10.81
N LEU A 5 3.22 -5.47 10.82
CA LEU A 5 1.79 -5.26 10.97
C LEU A 5 1.10 -5.50 9.61
N PHE A 6 0.32 -6.56 9.54
CA PHE A 6 -0.47 -6.92 8.38
C PHE A 6 -1.87 -6.30 8.45
N ILE A 7 -2.32 -5.73 7.34
CA ILE A 7 -3.65 -5.11 7.21
C ILE A 7 -4.39 -5.66 5.99
N TYR A 8 -5.71 -5.71 6.06
CA TYR A 8 -6.55 -6.18 4.96
C TYR A 8 -6.66 -5.15 3.82
N PRO A 9 -7.07 -5.55 2.60
CA PRO A 9 -7.19 -4.65 1.46
C PRO A 9 -8.06 -3.41 1.74
N LYS A 10 -9.16 -3.58 2.49
CA LYS A 10 -10.02 -2.46 2.90
C LYS A 10 -9.26 -1.45 3.78
N GLN A 11 -8.54 -1.95 4.78
CA GLN A 11 -7.74 -1.10 5.67
C GLN A 11 -6.57 -0.44 4.93
N ALA A 12 -5.99 -1.12 3.93
CA ALA A 12 -4.97 -0.56 3.07
C ALA A 12 -5.52 0.59 2.20
N ALA A 13 -6.73 0.43 1.64
CA ALA A 13 -7.41 1.49 0.91
C ALA A 13 -7.71 2.71 1.81
N ASP A 14 -8.24 2.45 3.02
CA ASP A 14 -8.50 3.50 4.02
C ASP A 14 -7.20 4.22 4.45
N LEU A 15 -6.10 3.48 4.64
CA LEU A 15 -4.78 4.03 4.99
C LEU A 15 -4.24 4.98 3.90
N LEU A 16 -4.44 4.61 2.64
CA LEU A 16 -4.03 5.42 1.49
C LEU A 16 -5.03 6.55 1.18
N GLY A 17 -6.17 6.61 1.89
CA GLY A 17 -7.22 7.61 1.65
C GLY A 17 -7.94 7.45 0.31
N VAL A 18 -7.97 6.24 -0.26
CA VAL A 18 -8.54 5.96 -1.59
C VAL A 18 -9.74 5.01 -1.51
N GLY A 19 -10.67 5.16 -2.45
CA GLY A 19 -11.77 4.21 -2.63
C GLY A 19 -11.29 2.83 -3.08
N THR A 20 -12.13 1.80 -2.90
CA THR A 20 -11.82 0.40 -3.26
C THR A 20 -11.46 0.21 -4.73
N THR A 21 -12.20 0.84 -5.65
CA THR A 21 -11.90 0.79 -7.09
C THR A 21 -10.51 1.33 -7.39
N LYS A 22 -10.19 2.50 -6.85
CA LYS A 22 -8.88 3.14 -7.02
C LYS A 22 -7.77 2.27 -6.44
N PHE A 23 -7.99 1.67 -5.27
CA PHE A 23 -7.05 0.73 -4.69
C PHE A 23 -6.75 -0.47 -5.61
N TYR A 24 -7.77 -1.05 -6.27
CA TYR A 24 -7.54 -2.13 -7.23
C TYR A 24 -6.78 -1.69 -8.47
N GLU A 25 -6.92 -0.44 -8.91
CA GLU A 25 -6.08 0.12 -9.97
C GLU A 25 -4.63 0.27 -9.51
N LEU A 26 -4.40 0.84 -8.32
CA LEU A 26 -3.07 0.99 -7.73
C LEU A 26 -2.38 -0.36 -7.56
N ASN A 27 -3.12 -1.39 -7.13
CA ASN A 27 -2.59 -2.74 -6.96
C ASN A 27 -2.16 -3.42 -8.27
N LYS A 28 -2.49 -2.85 -9.43
CA LYS A 28 -1.97 -3.32 -10.73
C LYS A 28 -0.64 -2.65 -11.11
N LEU A 29 -0.25 -1.60 -10.41
CA LEU A 29 1.00 -0.91 -10.68
C LEU A 29 2.20 -1.83 -10.33
N PRO A 30 3.27 -1.81 -11.13
CA PRO A 30 4.40 -2.71 -10.95
C PRO A 30 5.19 -2.46 -9.65
N ASP A 31 5.18 -1.21 -9.17
CA ASP A 31 5.87 -0.71 -7.98
C ASP A 31 5.00 -0.75 -6.71
N PHE A 32 3.71 -1.09 -6.84
CA PHE A 32 2.81 -1.13 -5.69
C PHE A 32 3.16 -2.26 -4.72
N PRO A 33 3.05 -2.04 -3.39
CA PRO A 33 3.29 -3.07 -2.39
C PRO A 33 2.44 -4.31 -2.60
N LYS A 34 3.09 -5.47 -2.72
CA LYS A 34 2.39 -6.72 -3.06
C LYS A 34 1.70 -7.33 -1.84
N PRO A 35 0.50 -7.90 -2.01
CA PRO A 35 -0.16 -8.63 -0.96
C PRO A 35 0.60 -9.91 -0.60
N ARG A 36 0.57 -10.26 0.68
CA ARG A 36 1.09 -11.50 1.25
C ARG A 36 -0.04 -12.33 1.84
N ASN A 37 0.13 -13.65 1.88
CA ASN A 37 -0.86 -14.59 2.42
C ASN A 37 -0.32 -15.32 3.67
N PRO A 38 -0.04 -14.62 4.79
CA PRO A 38 0.58 -15.25 5.96
C PRO A 38 -0.27 -16.37 6.60
N LEU A 39 -1.58 -16.39 6.34
CA LEU A 39 -2.52 -17.39 6.86
C LEU A 39 -3.22 -18.20 5.74
N GLY A 40 -2.74 -18.12 4.50
CA GLY A 40 -3.22 -18.90 3.35
C GLY A 40 -4.63 -18.57 2.80
N LYS A 41 -5.47 -17.83 3.52
CA LYS A 41 -6.87 -17.56 3.12
C LYS A 41 -7.10 -16.21 2.45
N ARG A 42 -6.49 -15.13 2.96
CA ARG A 42 -6.76 -13.76 2.50
C ARG A 42 -5.48 -12.98 2.28
N PRO A 43 -5.39 -12.22 1.18
CA PRO A 43 -4.29 -11.30 0.96
C PRO A 43 -4.31 -10.21 2.02
N MET A 44 -3.13 -9.92 2.57
CA MET A 44 -2.86 -8.86 3.53
C MET A 44 -1.63 -8.09 3.09
N TYR A 45 -1.59 -6.81 3.39
CA TYR A 45 -0.49 -5.92 3.05
C TYR A 45 0.31 -5.59 4.31
N VAL A 46 1.61 -5.38 4.15
CA VAL A 46 2.44 -4.85 5.23
C VAL A 46 2.18 -3.35 5.31
N LYS A 47 1.66 -2.88 6.45
CA LYS A 47 1.32 -1.46 6.66
C LYS A 47 2.47 -0.53 6.31
N LYS A 48 3.67 -0.87 6.78
CA LYS A 48 4.89 -0.09 6.55
C LYS A 48 5.23 0.06 5.07
N GLU A 49 5.08 -1.01 4.26
CA GLU A 49 5.38 -0.94 2.83
C GLU A 49 4.42 0.01 2.08
N LEU A 50 3.15 0.07 2.51
CA LEU A 50 2.17 1.01 1.98
C LEU A 50 2.48 2.46 2.38
N GLU A 51 2.90 2.67 3.63
CA GLU A 51 3.33 3.99 4.12
C GLU A 51 4.57 4.48 3.37
N ASP A 52 5.59 3.62 3.25
CA ASP A 52 6.84 3.95 2.54
C ASP A 52 6.57 4.25 1.05
N TRP A 53 5.70 3.47 0.40
CA TRP A 53 5.30 3.72 -0.99
C TRP A 53 4.57 5.06 -1.14
N ALA A 54 3.60 5.34 -0.27
CA ALA A 54 2.85 6.60 -0.30
C ALA A 54 3.76 7.82 -0.04
N MET A 55 4.70 7.71 0.90
CA MET A 55 5.69 8.75 1.17
C MET A 55 6.60 9.00 -0.03
N ASN A 56 7.08 7.93 -0.67
CA ASN A 56 7.91 8.07 -1.87
C ASN A 56 7.17 8.78 -3.00
N LEU A 57 5.90 8.44 -3.24
CA LEU A 57 5.08 9.16 -4.23
C LEU A 57 4.95 10.66 -3.91
N ALA A 58 4.75 11.01 -2.64
CA ALA A 58 4.66 12.41 -2.22
C ALA A 58 5.98 13.17 -2.44
N LEU A 59 7.12 12.50 -2.20
CA LEU A 59 8.44 13.06 -2.44
C LEU A 59 8.69 13.29 -3.94
N PHE A 60 8.35 12.33 -4.81
CA PHE A 60 8.49 12.52 -6.26
C PHE A 60 7.56 13.62 -6.80
N SER A 61 6.32 13.68 -6.33
CA SER A 61 5.37 14.72 -6.73
C SER A 61 5.80 16.13 -6.31
N SER A 62 6.59 16.25 -5.24
CA SER A 62 7.13 17.52 -4.76
C SER A 62 8.38 17.99 -5.55
N ASN A 63 9.03 17.08 -6.28
CA ASN A 63 10.26 17.36 -7.02
C ASN A 63 10.04 17.74 -8.51
N GLU A 64 8.82 17.63 -9.04
CA GLU A 64 8.46 18.07 -10.41
C GLU A 64 7.92 19.51 -10.46
N ASN A 65 8.54 20.44 -9.71
CA ASN A 65 8.33 21.88 -9.84
C ASN A 65 9.68 22.61 -9.94
N ILE A 66 10.48 22.28 -10.96
CA ILE A 66 11.65 23.06 -11.39
C ILE A 66 11.63 23.17 -12.91
#